data_AF-A0A950NRU3-F1
#
_entry.id   AF-A0A950NRU3-F1
#
_cell.length_a   1.000
_cell.length_b   1.000
_cell.length_c   1.000
_cell.angle_alpha   90.00
_cell.angle_beta   90.00
_cell.angle_gamma   90.00
#
_symmetry.space_group_name_H-M   'P 1'
#
loop_
_entity.id
_entity.type
_entity.pdbx_description
1 polymer ?
#
loop_
_entity_poly.entity_id
_entity_poly.type
_entity_poly.pdbx_seq_one_letter_code
_entity_poly.pdbx_strand_id
1 'polypeptide(L)' 'MAVRVLVAKPGLDGHDRGAKLVARALRDAGFEVIYLGIRQRPDAIAAIAVQEDV' A
#
# COMPACT_ATOMS: atom_id res chain seq x y z
N MET A 1 18.77 -3.34 -6.44
CA MET A 1 17.32 -3.61 -6.59
C MET A 1 16.57 -2.61 -5.73
N ALA A 2 15.50 -2.00 -6.25
CA ALA A 2 14.67 -1.10 -5.45
C ALA A 2 13.80 -1.93 -4.48
N VAL A 3 13.63 -1.45 -3.25
CA VAL A 3 12.73 -2.07 -2.27
C VAL A 3 11.29 -1.80 -2.70
N ARG A 4 10.45 -2.84 -2.68
CA ARG A 4 9.03 -2.79 -3.03
C ARG A 4 8.18 -2.68 -1.77
N VAL A 5 7.13 -1.86 -1.80
CA VAL A 5 6.27 -1.61 -0.64
C VAL A 5 4.81 -1.58 -1.05
N LEU A 6 3.98 -2.37 -0.35
CA LEU A 6 2.53 -2.29 -0.45
C LEU A 6 1.93 -1.40 0.63
N VAL A 7 1.07 -0.47 0.23
CA VAL A 7 0.33 0.42 1.14
C VAL A 7 -1.16 0.22 0.92
N ALA A 8 -1.87 -0.21 1.96
CA ALA A 8 -3.31 -0.43 1.95
C ALA A 8 -3.92 -0.10 3.32
N LYS A 9 -5.23 0.18 3.36
CA LYS A 9 -5.98 0.30 4.62
C LYS A 9 -7.16 -0.68 4.67
N PRO A 10 -7.21 -1.57 5.67
CA PRO A 10 -8.28 -2.56 5.77
C PRO A 10 -9.60 -1.98 6.29
N GLY A 11 -10.71 -2.62 5.92
CA GLY A 11 -12.01 -2.45 6.60
C GLY A 11 -12.74 -1.13 6.29
N LEU A 12 -13.24 -0.44 7.32
CA LEU A 12 -14.03 0.80 7.15
C LEU A 12 -13.21 2.07 7.36
N ASP A 13 -11.89 1.96 7.45
CA ASP A 13 -11.02 3.09 7.73
C ASP A 13 -11.00 4.07 6.55
N GLY A 14 -11.67 5.21 6.75
CA GLY A 14 -11.80 6.29 5.77
C GLY A 14 -10.63 7.27 5.73
N HIS A 15 -9.63 7.14 6.61
CA HIS A 15 -8.52 8.07 6.69
C HIS A 15 -7.51 7.82 5.55
N ASP A 16 -7.65 8.57 4.46
CA ASP A 16 -6.89 8.36 3.23
C ASP A 16 -5.65 9.26 3.09
N ARG A 17 -5.69 10.49 3.63
CA ARG A 17 -4.65 11.51 3.43
C ARG A 17 -3.26 11.03 3.90
N GLY A 18 -3.18 10.45 5.09
CA GLY A 18 -1.91 9.95 5.64
C GLY A 18 -1.31 8.83 4.79
N ALA A 19 -2.13 7.85 4.37
CA ALA A 19 -1.67 6.75 3.52
C ALA A 19 -1.18 7.23 2.15
N LYS A 20 -1.89 8.20 1.54
CA LYS A 20 -1.47 8.84 0.29
C LYS A 20 -0.13 9.57 0.43
N LEU A 21 0.07 10.29 1.54
CA LEU A 21 1.32 10.99 1.80
C LEU A 21 2.50 10.01 1.96
N VAL A 22 2.33 8.95 2.75
CA VAL A 22 3.36 7.90 2.91
C VAL A 22 3.69 7.25 1.58
N ALA A 23 2.68 6.83 0.81
CA ALA A 23 2.88 6.23 -0.51
C ALA A 23 3.58 7.19 -1.50
N ARG A 24 3.38 8.50 -1.37
CA ARG A 24 4.09 9.49 -2.17
C ARG A 24 5.55 9.64 -1.71
N ALA A 25 5.78 9.81 -0.42
CA ALA A 25 7.11 9.98 0.15
C ALA A 25 8.03 8.77 -0.15
N LEU A 26 7.50 7.55 -0.07
CA LEU A 26 8.23 6.33 -0.45
C LEU A 26 8.61 6.34 -1.94
N ARG A 27 7.71 6.76 -2.84
CA ARG A 27 8.03 6.88 -4.27
C ARG A 27 9.12 7.93 -4.52
N ASP A 28 9.01 9.09 -3.88
CA ASP A 28 10.01 10.16 -3.99
C ASP A 28 11.38 9.72 -3.44
N ALA A 29 11.41 8.77 -2.49
CA ALA A 29 12.61 8.12 -1.97
C ALA A 29 13.13 6.96 -2.83
N GLY A 30 12.52 6.66 -3.99
CA GLY A 30 12.98 5.65 -4.94
C GLY A 30 12.47 4.23 -4.71
N PHE A 31 11.47 4.04 -3.84
CA PHE A 31 10.79 2.76 -3.67
C PHE A 31 9.80 2.50 -4.79
N GLU A 32 9.60 1.23 -5.14
CA GLU A 32 8.47 0.82 -5.97
C GLU A 32 7.25 0.62 -5.05
N VAL A 33 6.19 1.40 -5.26
CA VAL A 33 5.06 1.44 -4.32
C VAL A 33 3.77 1.00 -4.98
N ILE A 34 3.12 0.02 -4.36
CA ILE A 34 1.82 -0.52 -4.74
C ILE A 34 0.79 0.04 -3.76
N TYR A 35 -0.06 0.95 -4.22
CA TYR A 35 -1.08 1.57 -3.39
C TYR A 35 -2.47 1.02 -3.71
N LEU A 36 -3.05 0.23 -2.80
CA LEU A 36 -4.37 -0.39 -2.98
C LEU A 36 -5.53 0.49 -2.53
N GLY A 37 -5.25 1.68 -2.02
CA GLY A 37 -6.29 2.57 -1.50
C GLY A 37 -6.78 2.18 -0.11
N ILE A 38 -8.00 2.63 0.18
CA ILE A 38 -8.67 2.40 1.46
C ILE A 38 -9.80 1.38 1.31
N ARG A 39 -10.31 0.93 2.45
CA ARG A 39 -11.45 0.02 2.56
C ARG A 39 -11.28 -1.31 1.83
N GLN A 40 -10.06 -1.82 1.84
CA GLN A 40 -9.75 -3.13 1.30
C GLN A 40 -10.11 -4.21 2.32
N ARG A 41 -10.50 -5.40 1.86
CA ARG A 41 -10.67 -6.53 2.79
C ARG A 41 -9.29 -7.10 3.14
N PRO A 42 -9.05 -7.52 4.40
CA PRO A 42 -7.74 -8.06 4.80
C PRO A 42 -7.25 -9.24 3.94
N ASP A 43 -8.15 -10.14 3.53
CA ASP A 43 -7.86 -11.29 2.66
C ASP A 43 -7.33 -10.84 1.29
N ALA A 44 -7.93 -9.79 0.72
CA ALA A 44 -7.50 -9.25 -0.56
C ALA A 44 -6.13 -8.57 -0.47
N ILE A 45 -5.86 -7.83 0.62
CA ILE A 45 -4.54 -7.22 0.86
C ILE A 45 -3.47 -8.31 0.94
N ALA A 46 -3.71 -9.37 1.72
CA ALA A 46 -2.76 -10.46 1.90
C ALA A 46 -2.51 -11.23 0.59
N ALA A 47 -3.56 -11.49 -0.19
CA ALA A 47 -3.42 -12.13 -1.50
C ALA A 47 -2.55 -11.30 -2.45
N ILE A 48 -2.75 -9.98 -2.51
CA ILE A 48 -1.95 -9.10 -3.35
C ILE A 48 -0.51 -9.01 -2.85
N ALA A 49 -0.27 -8.95 -1.54
CA ALA A 49 1.07 -8.94 -0.98
C ALA A 49 1.89 -10.17 -1.42
N VAL A 50 1.28 -11.36 -1.41
CA VAL A 50 1.91 -12.59 -1.91
C VAL A 50 2.14 -12.54 -3.43
N GLN A 51 1.14 -12.10 -4.20
CA GLN A 51 1.25 -11.99 -5.67
C GLN A 51 2.36 -11.01 -6.08
N GLU A 52 2.52 -9.95 -5.30
CA GLU A 52 3.48 -8.89 -5.52
C GLU A 52 4.78 -9.12 -4.76
N ASP A 53 4.98 -10.24 -4.06
CA ASP A 53 6.22 -10.55 -3.31
C ASP A 53 6.70 -9.37 -2.42
N VAL A 54 5.82 -8.89 -1.53
CA VAL A 54 6.02 -7.74 -0.60
C VAL A 54 5.50 -7.99 0.81
#